data_AF-A0A327RMZ0-F1
#
_entry.id   AF-A0A327RMZ0-F1
#
_cell.length_a   1.000
_cell.length_b   1.000
_cell.length_c   1.000
_cell.angle_alpha   90.00
_cell.angle_beta   90.00
_cell.angle_gamma   90.00
#
_symmetry.space_group_name_H-M   'P 1'
#
loop_
_entity.id
_entity.type
_entity.pdbx_description
1 polymer ?
#
loop_
_entity_poly.entity_id
_entity_poly.type
_entity_poly.pdbx_seq_one_letter_code
_entity_poly.pdbx_strand_id
1 'polypeptide(L)'
;MPKGFVYILECSDGSFYTGSTIDLEKRISQHNSGQGANHTRKRLPVTLVFVEEFNRIDDAFYREKQIQGWNRNKKIALIKNHLELLPKLAECQNESHYKKWLRLRSATKKQEQSILNMQTFYSPGKLLLTAEYVVLDGAKALAVPTVFGQHLKVEPIDQTKIIWTSFNKDNTVWFEEEFTIKQITSSFTSNNDVFNRLIQILNAAQQLNPNFLSGNTGFRVSTSLEFPKNWGLGTSSTLINNIAQWAEVDAYSLLDLTFGGSGYDIACAQHHSALIYQLENKQPQVDTISFNPSFSEHLYFVHLNKKQNSREGIAHYKANKNHLAETIQDINALTDAFATCDTLNQFQELIDQHESIIGKITNQRPVKEELFKEFKGSVKSLGAWGGDFILVASKTNPTDYFKSKGFDTILKYDSMVLNK
;
A
#
# COMPACT_ATOMS: atom_id res chain seq x y z
N MET A 1 -21.28 -53.39 -33.06
CA MET A 1 -20.66 -53.39 -31.73
C MET A 1 -21.48 -52.49 -30.82
N PRO A 2 -21.57 -52.77 -29.51
CA PRO A 2 -22.30 -51.92 -28.59
C PRO A 2 -21.64 -50.54 -28.47
N LYS A 3 -22.45 -49.53 -28.14
CA LYS A 3 -21.97 -48.23 -27.67
C LYS A 3 -21.08 -48.41 -26.44
N GLY A 4 -20.12 -47.53 -26.27
CA GLY A 4 -19.21 -47.55 -25.12
C GLY A 4 -19.09 -46.19 -24.46
N PHE A 5 -18.76 -46.21 -23.18
CA PHE A 5 -18.55 -45.00 -22.39
C PHE A 5 -17.14 -45.03 -21.81
N VAL A 6 -16.45 -43.90 -21.84
CA VAL A 6 -15.28 -43.65 -20.99
C VAL A 6 -15.72 -42.81 -19.81
N TYR A 7 -15.20 -43.12 -18.64
CA TYR A 7 -15.54 -42.40 -17.42
C TYR A 7 -14.32 -42.12 -16.55
N ILE A 8 -14.40 -41.05 -15.76
CA ILE A 8 -13.46 -40.77 -14.66
C ILE A 8 -14.24 -40.76 -13.36
N LEU A 9 -13.73 -41.49 -12.37
CA LEU A 9 -14.21 -41.47 -10.99
C LEU A 9 -13.22 -40.71 -10.11
N GLU A 10 -13.74 -39.89 -9.20
CA GLU A 10 -13.00 -39.36 -8.07
C GLU A 10 -13.19 -40.27 -6.86
N CYS A 11 -12.09 -40.71 -6.28
CA CYS A 11 -12.08 -41.57 -5.09
C CYS A 11 -12.06 -40.73 -3.81
N SER A 12 -12.32 -41.37 -2.66
CA SER A 12 -12.36 -40.69 -1.36
C SER A 12 -11.06 -39.96 -0.96
N ASP A 13 -9.91 -40.38 -1.51
CA ASP A 13 -8.60 -39.75 -1.30
C ASP A 13 -8.29 -38.64 -2.32
N GLY A 14 -9.27 -38.26 -3.15
CA GLY A 14 -9.13 -37.27 -4.21
C GLY A 14 -8.39 -37.78 -5.45
N SER A 15 -7.99 -39.07 -5.52
CA SER A 15 -7.37 -39.67 -6.70
C SER A 15 -8.38 -39.94 -7.82
N PHE A 16 -7.90 -40.01 -9.06
CA PHE A 16 -8.75 -40.26 -10.23
C PHE A 16 -8.54 -41.65 -10.82
N TYR A 17 -9.63 -42.39 -10.98
CA TYR A 17 -9.68 -43.65 -11.72
C TYR A 17 -10.33 -43.44 -13.08
N THR A 18 -9.76 -44.00 -14.14
CA THR A 18 -10.30 -43.92 -15.50
C THR A 18 -10.60 -45.33 -16.00
N GLY A 19 -11.81 -45.54 -16.53
CA GLY A 19 -12.21 -46.81 -17.11
C GLY A 19 -13.17 -46.61 -18.28
N SER A 20 -13.52 -47.71 -18.95
CA SER A 20 -14.57 -47.76 -19.96
C SER A 20 -15.52 -48.93 -19.73
N THR A 21 -16.75 -48.82 -20.24
CA THR A 21 -17.81 -49.82 -20.07
C THR A 21 -18.89 -49.65 -21.13
N ILE A 22 -19.66 -50.70 -21.39
CA ILE A 22 -20.90 -50.63 -22.20
C ILE A 22 -22.13 -50.26 -21.36
N ASP A 23 -22.03 -50.39 -20.03
CA ASP A 23 -23.09 -50.12 -19.06
C ASP A 23 -22.48 -49.32 -17.89
N LEU A 24 -22.78 -48.02 -17.85
CA LEU A 24 -22.15 -47.07 -16.92
C LEU A 24 -22.72 -47.20 -15.51
N GLU A 25 -24.04 -47.24 -15.37
CA GLU A 25 -24.72 -47.28 -14.07
C GLU A 25 -24.37 -48.55 -13.30
N LYS A 26 -24.44 -49.71 -13.97
CA LYS A 26 -24.03 -50.98 -13.39
C LYS A 26 -22.58 -50.94 -12.94
N ARG A 27 -21.70 -50.34 -13.75
CA ARG A 27 -20.27 -50.28 -13.44
C ARG A 27 -19.96 -49.38 -12.25
N ILE A 28 -20.62 -48.24 -12.12
CA ILE A 28 -20.48 -47.34 -10.97
C ILE A 28 -20.98 -48.02 -9.69
N SER A 29 -22.12 -48.71 -9.76
CA SER A 29 -22.67 -49.50 -8.65
C SER A 29 -21.70 -50.61 -8.20
N GLN A 30 -21.08 -51.32 -9.15
CA GLN A 30 -20.03 -52.31 -8.84
C GLN A 30 -18.82 -51.69 -8.13
N HIS A 31 -18.36 -50.51 -8.56
CA HIS A 31 -17.28 -49.82 -7.87
C HIS A 31 -17.65 -49.48 -6.42
N ASN A 32 -18.82 -48.86 -6.19
CA ASN A 32 -19.26 -48.45 -4.85
C ASN A 32 -19.60 -49.63 -3.90
N SER A 33 -19.97 -50.80 -4.44
CA SER A 33 -20.16 -52.03 -3.66
C SER A 33 -18.87 -52.82 -3.41
N GLY A 34 -17.70 -52.28 -3.81
CA GLY A 34 -16.40 -52.94 -3.63
C GLY A 34 -16.09 -54.07 -4.61
N GLN A 35 -16.94 -54.27 -5.62
CA GLN A 35 -16.77 -55.26 -6.69
C GLN A 35 -16.05 -54.69 -7.94
N GLY A 36 -15.62 -53.43 -7.87
CA GLY A 36 -14.87 -52.76 -8.93
C GLY A 36 -13.38 -53.09 -8.95
N ALA A 37 -12.60 -52.27 -9.67
CA ALA A 37 -11.16 -52.45 -9.78
C ALA A 37 -10.44 -52.39 -8.41
N ASN A 38 -9.30 -53.09 -8.29
CA ASN A 38 -8.48 -53.10 -7.07
C ASN A 38 -8.09 -51.68 -6.60
N HIS A 39 -7.89 -50.74 -7.53
CA HIS A 39 -7.57 -49.36 -7.22
C HIS A 39 -8.71 -48.67 -6.45
N THR A 40 -9.93 -48.72 -7.00
CA THR A 40 -11.14 -48.11 -6.42
C THR A 40 -11.65 -48.84 -5.19
N ARG A 41 -11.48 -50.17 -5.09
CA ARG A 41 -11.97 -50.99 -3.98
C ARG A 41 -11.40 -50.57 -2.62
N LYS A 42 -10.19 -49.99 -2.63
CA LYS A 42 -9.50 -49.49 -1.43
C LYS A 42 -9.81 -48.02 -1.11
N ARG A 43 -10.62 -47.33 -1.94
CA ARG A 43 -10.80 -45.87 -1.93
C ARG A 43 -12.26 -45.46 -2.15
N LEU A 44 -13.15 -46.10 -1.40
CA LEU A 44 -14.59 -45.86 -1.46
C LEU A 44 -15.01 -44.76 -0.45
N PRO A 45 -16.11 -44.03 -0.69
CA PRO A 45 -16.95 -44.08 -1.88
C PRO A 45 -16.26 -43.44 -3.11
N VAL A 46 -16.75 -43.75 -4.30
CA VAL A 46 -16.32 -43.13 -5.56
C VAL A 46 -17.46 -42.36 -6.20
N THR A 47 -17.12 -41.21 -6.79
CA THR A 47 -18.06 -40.31 -7.46
C THR A 47 -17.74 -40.22 -8.94
N LEU A 48 -18.74 -40.32 -9.82
CA LEU A 48 -18.57 -40.08 -11.24
C LEU A 48 -18.35 -38.59 -11.49
N VAL A 49 -17.19 -38.21 -12.04
CA VAL A 49 -16.84 -36.81 -12.32
C VAL A 49 -16.72 -36.49 -13.81
N PHE A 50 -16.67 -37.49 -14.68
CA PHE A 50 -16.66 -37.30 -16.13
C PHE A 50 -17.18 -38.53 -16.86
N VAL A 51 -17.88 -38.32 -17.97
CA VAL A 51 -18.32 -39.35 -18.92
C VAL A 51 -18.23 -38.83 -20.35
N GLU A 52 -17.78 -39.69 -21.27
CA GLU A 52 -17.75 -39.45 -22.71
C GLU A 52 -18.32 -40.68 -23.44
N GLU A 53 -19.35 -40.48 -24.27
CA GLU A 53 -20.04 -41.54 -25.02
C GLU A 53 -19.41 -41.73 -26.41
N PHE A 54 -19.25 -42.99 -26.82
CA PHE A 54 -18.76 -43.40 -28.12
C PHE A 54 -19.72 -44.39 -28.79
N ASN A 55 -19.83 -44.30 -30.11
CA ASN A 55 -20.67 -45.21 -30.91
C ASN A 55 -20.18 -46.66 -30.87
N ARG A 56 -18.90 -46.89 -30.54
CA ARG A 56 -18.30 -48.21 -30.43
C ARG A 56 -17.47 -48.31 -29.16
N ILE A 57 -17.53 -49.46 -28.49
CA ILE A 57 -16.72 -49.74 -27.31
C ILE A 57 -15.20 -49.69 -27.59
N ASP A 58 -14.75 -50.03 -28.79
CA ASP A 58 -13.33 -49.94 -29.18
C ASP A 58 -12.79 -48.50 -29.07
N ASP A 59 -13.58 -47.52 -29.49
CA ASP A 59 -13.21 -46.11 -29.45
C ASP A 59 -13.11 -45.63 -27.99
N ALA A 60 -14.03 -46.11 -27.14
CA ALA A 60 -13.97 -45.86 -25.71
C ALA A 60 -12.70 -46.48 -25.07
N PHE A 61 -12.32 -47.70 -25.46
CA PHE A 61 -11.07 -48.32 -24.98
C PHE A 61 -9.83 -47.53 -25.42
N TYR A 62 -9.79 -47.04 -26.66
CA TYR A 62 -8.67 -46.23 -27.14
C TYR A 62 -8.56 -44.91 -26.36
N ARG A 63 -9.70 -44.26 -26.11
CA ARG A 63 -9.77 -43.04 -25.32
C ARG A 63 -9.40 -43.26 -23.86
N GLU A 64 -9.83 -44.36 -23.24
CA GLU A 64 -9.41 -44.78 -21.90
C GLU A 64 -7.88 -44.86 -21.81
N LYS A 65 -7.23 -45.53 -22.77
CA LYS A 65 -5.76 -45.66 -22.80
C LYS A 65 -5.06 -44.32 -22.90
N GLN A 66 -5.60 -43.42 -23.71
CA GLN A 66 -5.07 -42.06 -23.83
C GLN A 66 -5.13 -41.31 -22.49
N ILE A 67 -6.27 -41.35 -21.79
CA ILE A 67 -6.50 -40.63 -20.54
C ILE A 67 -5.74 -41.28 -19.37
N GLN A 68 -5.56 -42.60 -19.35
CA GLN A 68 -4.82 -43.30 -18.29
C GLN A 68 -3.38 -42.78 -18.14
N GLY A 69 -2.72 -42.43 -19.26
CA GLY A 69 -1.37 -41.85 -19.27
C GLY A 69 -1.32 -40.35 -18.96
N TRP A 70 -2.45 -39.69 -18.72
CA TRP A 70 -2.48 -38.27 -18.43
C TRP A 70 -2.13 -37.97 -16.98
N ASN A 71 -1.38 -36.90 -16.77
CA ASN A 71 -1.17 -36.32 -15.45
C ASN A 71 -2.51 -35.77 -14.87
N ARG A 72 -2.52 -35.51 -13.56
CA ARG A 72 -3.72 -35.03 -12.84
C ARG A 72 -4.31 -33.77 -13.49
N ASN A 73 -3.47 -32.82 -13.89
CA ASN A 73 -3.91 -31.53 -14.43
C ASN A 73 -4.67 -31.68 -15.76
N LYS A 74 -4.22 -32.56 -16.64
CA LYS A 74 -4.95 -32.88 -17.89
C LYS A 74 -6.31 -33.50 -17.61
N LYS A 75 -6.39 -34.42 -16.63
CA LYS A 75 -7.67 -35.03 -16.23
C LYS A 75 -8.63 -33.98 -15.66
N ILE A 76 -8.15 -33.06 -14.82
CA ILE A 76 -8.94 -31.94 -14.30
C ILE A 76 -9.41 -31.02 -15.44
N ALA A 77 -8.54 -30.68 -16.38
CA ALA A 77 -8.92 -29.86 -17.53
C ALA A 77 -10.02 -30.54 -18.36
N LEU A 78 -9.94 -31.85 -18.57
CA LEU A 78 -10.98 -32.63 -19.24
C LEU A 78 -12.30 -32.64 -18.45
N ILE A 79 -12.25 -32.91 -17.14
CA ILE A 79 -13.43 -32.90 -16.25
C ILE A 79 -14.15 -31.55 -16.28
N LYS A 80 -13.38 -30.44 -16.30
CA LYS A 80 -13.91 -29.08 -16.34
C LYS A 80 -14.22 -28.55 -17.74
N ASN A 81 -14.09 -29.39 -18.77
CA ASN A 81 -14.29 -29.03 -20.18
C ASN A 81 -13.39 -27.88 -20.70
N HIS A 82 -12.19 -27.73 -20.13
CA HIS A 82 -11.16 -26.79 -20.58
C HIS A 82 -10.23 -27.44 -21.62
N LEU A 83 -10.79 -27.79 -22.77
CA LEU A 83 -10.07 -28.53 -23.82
C LEU A 83 -8.89 -27.72 -24.40
N GLU A 84 -8.97 -26.39 -24.37
CA GLU A 84 -7.93 -25.45 -24.79
C GLU A 84 -6.63 -25.57 -23.97
N LEU A 85 -6.71 -26.11 -22.76
CA LEU A 85 -5.54 -26.32 -21.89
C LEU A 85 -4.80 -27.63 -22.20
N LEU A 86 -5.45 -28.60 -22.85
CA LEU A 86 -4.88 -29.93 -23.10
C LEU A 86 -3.59 -29.89 -23.93
N PRO A 87 -3.48 -29.09 -25.02
CA PRO A 87 -2.23 -28.98 -25.78
C PRO A 87 -1.08 -28.43 -24.94
N LYS A 88 -1.35 -27.39 -24.13
CA LYS A 88 -0.35 -26.77 -23.23
C LYS A 88 0.13 -27.76 -22.18
N LEU A 89 -0.80 -28.49 -21.57
CA LEU A 89 -0.51 -29.50 -20.55
C LEU A 89 0.16 -30.76 -21.12
N ALA A 90 0.15 -30.94 -22.45
CA ALA A 90 0.82 -32.04 -23.15
C ALA A 90 2.28 -31.76 -23.49
N GLU A 91 2.73 -30.51 -23.37
CA GLU A 91 4.12 -30.17 -23.65
C GLU A 91 5.06 -30.87 -22.66
N CYS A 92 6.13 -31.48 -23.19
CA CYS A 92 7.15 -32.13 -22.37
C CYS A 92 7.89 -31.08 -21.52
N GLN A 93 7.84 -31.24 -20.20
CA GLN A 93 8.40 -30.31 -19.22
C GLN A 93 9.78 -30.74 -18.70
N ASN A 94 10.43 -31.77 -19.26
CA ASN A 94 11.75 -32.20 -18.79
C ASN A 94 12.83 -31.15 -19.12
N GLU A 95 13.87 -31.07 -18.28
CA GLU A 95 14.93 -30.07 -18.40
C GLU A 95 15.76 -30.21 -19.69
N SER A 96 15.81 -31.41 -20.26
CA SER A 96 16.55 -31.73 -21.48
C SER A 96 15.83 -31.35 -22.78
N HIS A 97 14.59 -30.84 -22.74
CA HIS A 97 13.85 -30.52 -23.95
C HIS A 97 14.33 -29.20 -24.58
N TYR A 98 14.89 -29.26 -25.79
CA TYR A 98 15.48 -28.10 -26.49
C TYR A 98 14.52 -26.90 -26.64
N LYS A 99 13.20 -27.13 -26.80
CA LYS A 99 12.20 -26.06 -26.87
C LYS A 99 11.97 -25.38 -25.51
N LYS A 100 12.16 -26.10 -24.40
CA LYS A 100 12.12 -25.55 -23.03
C LYS A 100 13.36 -24.71 -22.76
N TRP A 101 14.55 -25.15 -23.20
CA TRP A 101 15.78 -24.34 -23.15
C TRP A 101 15.67 -23.02 -23.93
N LEU A 102 15.10 -23.03 -25.14
CA LEU A 102 14.89 -21.80 -25.92
C LEU A 102 13.83 -20.86 -25.32
N ARG A 103 12.70 -21.40 -24.81
CA ARG A 103 11.67 -20.58 -24.13
C ARG A 103 12.15 -20.03 -22.78
N LEU A 104 12.91 -20.80 -22.00
CA LEU A 104 13.56 -20.36 -20.75
C LEU A 104 14.78 -19.44 -20.99
N ARG A 105 15.15 -19.14 -22.22
CA ARG A 105 16.18 -18.12 -22.50
C ARG A 105 15.57 -16.82 -23.02
N SER A 106 14.41 -16.90 -23.64
CA SER A 106 13.68 -15.74 -24.17
C SER A 106 12.66 -15.16 -23.19
N ALA A 107 11.89 -16.00 -22.49
CA ALA A 107 10.95 -15.55 -21.44
C ALA A 107 11.71 -15.05 -20.20
N THR A 108 12.75 -15.78 -19.79
CA THR A 108 13.58 -15.42 -18.64
C THR A 108 14.43 -14.20 -18.95
N LYS A 109 14.96 -14.00 -20.17
CA LYS A 109 15.55 -12.68 -20.52
C LYS A 109 14.53 -11.55 -20.48
N LYS A 110 13.31 -11.70 -20.99
CA LYS A 110 12.34 -10.60 -21.01
C LYS A 110 11.80 -10.28 -19.60
N GLN A 111 11.65 -11.29 -18.74
CA GLN A 111 11.18 -11.17 -17.36
C GLN A 111 12.31 -10.82 -16.38
N GLU A 112 13.53 -11.35 -16.55
CA GLU A 112 14.73 -10.92 -15.83
C GLU A 112 15.12 -9.50 -16.24
N GLN A 113 14.94 -9.09 -17.51
CA GLN A 113 15.23 -7.73 -17.96
C GLN A 113 14.11 -6.74 -17.57
N SER A 114 12.85 -7.17 -17.43
CA SER A 114 11.81 -6.35 -16.81
C SER A 114 12.01 -6.22 -15.30
N ILE A 115 12.46 -7.28 -14.61
CA ILE A 115 12.84 -7.26 -13.18
C ILE A 115 14.12 -6.44 -12.95
N LEU A 116 15.12 -6.52 -13.84
CA LEU A 116 16.36 -5.72 -13.79
C LEU A 116 16.12 -4.23 -14.06
N ASN A 117 15.06 -3.89 -14.80
CA ASN A 117 14.69 -2.50 -15.10
C ASN A 117 13.51 -2.00 -14.25
N MET A 118 13.01 -2.80 -13.32
CA MET A 118 11.96 -2.40 -12.39
C MET A 118 12.56 -1.50 -11.32
N GLN A 119 12.05 -0.27 -11.22
CA GLN A 119 12.45 0.68 -10.18
C GLN A 119 11.45 0.62 -9.04
N THR A 120 11.95 0.64 -7.80
CA THR A 120 11.12 0.69 -6.60
C THR A 120 11.61 1.82 -5.71
N PHE A 121 10.68 2.67 -5.30
CA PHE A 121 10.91 3.79 -4.41
C PHE A 121 10.04 3.63 -3.16
N TYR A 122 10.57 4.05 -2.03
CA TYR A 122 9.87 4.03 -0.76
C TYR A 122 10.10 5.35 -0.04
N SER A 123 9.03 5.88 0.57
CA SER A 123 9.10 7.06 1.41
C SER A 123 8.31 6.79 2.70
N PRO A 124 8.93 6.94 3.89
CA PRO A 124 8.20 6.85 5.15
C PRO A 124 7.19 7.99 5.28
N GLY A 125 6.10 7.72 5.99
CA GLY A 125 5.13 8.73 6.38
C GLY A 125 5.70 9.71 7.41
N LYS A 126 4.85 10.61 7.88
CA LYS A 126 5.27 11.76 8.69
C LYS A 126 4.36 12.02 9.88
N LEU A 127 4.96 12.50 10.96
CA LEU A 127 4.28 13.18 12.06
C LEU A 127 4.99 14.49 12.37
N LEU A 128 4.20 15.53 12.61
CA LEU A 128 4.68 16.81 13.10
C LEU A 128 4.44 16.84 14.61
N LEU A 129 5.49 16.94 15.41
CA LEU A 129 5.36 16.95 16.87
C LEU A 129 5.32 18.36 17.45
N THR A 130 5.92 19.34 16.79
CA THR A 130 5.84 20.75 17.20
C THR A 130 5.68 21.68 16.00
N ALA A 131 5.36 22.96 16.26
CA ALA A 131 5.25 24.02 15.26
C ALA A 131 4.17 23.85 14.17
N GLU A 132 3.06 23.17 14.46
CA GLU A 132 1.88 23.17 13.60
C GLU A 132 1.54 24.59 13.12
N TYR A 133 1.30 24.73 11.82
CA TYR A 133 1.05 26.00 11.11
C TYR A 133 2.24 26.96 11.05
N VAL A 134 2.87 27.28 12.19
CA VAL A 134 3.95 28.27 12.28
C VAL A 134 5.26 27.81 11.62
N VAL A 135 5.41 26.51 11.35
CA VAL A 135 6.48 25.97 10.49
C VAL A 135 6.45 26.57 9.07
N LEU A 136 5.27 26.98 8.57
CA LEU A 136 5.13 27.67 7.29
C LEU A 136 5.83 29.04 7.27
N ASP A 137 6.11 29.58 8.45
CA ASP A 137 6.66 30.91 8.66
C ASP A 137 8.08 30.89 9.25
N GLY A 138 8.73 29.72 9.26
CA GLY A 138 10.14 29.59 9.65
C GLY A 138 10.38 29.25 11.11
N ALA A 139 9.36 28.83 11.87
CA ALA A 139 9.58 28.21 13.18
C ALA A 139 10.27 26.84 13.03
N LYS A 140 11.15 26.50 13.98
CA LYS A 140 11.72 25.17 14.15
C LYS A 140 10.62 24.18 14.47
N ALA A 141 10.58 23.09 13.73
CA ALA A 141 9.62 22.01 13.87
C ALA A 141 10.33 20.69 14.17
N LEU A 142 9.96 20.04 15.27
CA LEU A 142 10.31 18.65 15.51
C LEU A 142 9.34 17.78 14.71
N ALA A 143 9.87 17.01 13.77
CA ALA A 143 9.11 16.06 12.98
C ALA A 143 9.75 14.67 13.05
N VAL A 144 8.91 13.63 12.94
CA VAL A 144 9.36 12.24 13.02
C VAL A 144 8.81 11.43 11.85
N PRO A 145 9.67 10.70 11.11
CA PRO A 145 9.23 9.71 10.14
C PRO A 145 8.48 8.56 10.83
N THR A 146 7.47 8.03 10.15
CA THR A 146 6.72 6.88 10.65
C THR A 146 7.27 5.55 10.14
N VAL A 147 7.01 4.47 10.89
CA VAL A 147 7.33 3.10 10.45
C VAL A 147 6.55 2.69 9.20
N PHE A 148 5.40 3.31 8.96
CA PHE A 148 4.58 3.11 7.78
C PHE A 148 4.95 4.12 6.69
N GLY A 149 4.92 3.71 5.43
CA GLY A 149 5.17 4.60 4.30
C GLY A 149 4.32 4.30 3.07
N GLN A 150 4.84 4.72 1.93
CA GLN A 150 4.27 4.49 0.61
C GLN A 150 5.34 4.00 -0.36
N HIS A 151 5.03 2.93 -1.08
CA HIS A 151 5.85 2.41 -2.17
C HIS A 151 5.38 2.97 -3.53
N LEU A 152 6.32 3.15 -4.45
CA LEU A 152 6.10 3.37 -5.87
C LEU A 152 6.93 2.34 -6.64
N LYS A 153 6.29 1.55 -7.49
CA LYS A 153 6.97 0.60 -8.38
C LYS A 153 6.71 0.99 -9.82
N VAL A 154 7.76 1.00 -10.62
CA VAL A 154 7.73 1.40 -12.02
C VAL A 154 8.35 0.28 -12.86
N GLU A 155 7.56 -0.30 -13.76
CA GLU A 155 7.98 -1.34 -14.69
C GLU A 155 7.83 -0.84 -16.13
N PRO A 156 8.88 -0.88 -16.97
CA PRO A 156 8.77 -0.48 -18.37
C PRO A 156 7.87 -1.44 -19.17
N ILE A 157 7.11 -0.91 -20.12
CA ILE A 157 6.25 -1.68 -21.03
C ILE A 157 6.49 -1.27 -22.49
N ASP A 158 6.19 -2.21 -23.40
CA ASP A 158 6.39 -2.04 -24.86
C ASP A 158 5.41 -1.01 -25.50
N GLN A 159 4.38 -0.58 -24.77
CA GLN A 159 3.35 0.36 -25.25
C GLN A 159 3.69 1.77 -24.77
N THR A 160 3.56 2.81 -25.62
CA THR A 160 3.81 4.22 -25.24
C THR A 160 2.66 4.83 -24.42
N LYS A 161 2.40 4.25 -23.24
CA LYS A 161 1.38 4.71 -22.29
C LYS A 161 1.78 4.46 -20.85
N ILE A 162 1.09 5.09 -19.92
CA ILE A 162 1.15 4.82 -18.49
C ILE A 162 -0.06 3.99 -18.10
N ILE A 163 0.16 2.87 -17.41
CA ILE A 163 -0.87 2.08 -16.72
C ILE A 163 -0.64 2.30 -15.24
N TRP A 164 -1.51 3.05 -14.57
CA TRP A 164 -1.33 3.40 -13.16
C TRP A 164 -2.34 2.68 -12.28
N THR A 165 -1.88 1.98 -11.24
CA THR A 165 -2.76 1.34 -10.24
C THR A 165 -2.32 1.72 -8.82
N SER A 166 -3.24 2.20 -7.99
CA SER A 166 -2.96 2.55 -6.60
C SER A 166 -3.73 1.66 -5.63
N PHE A 167 -3.00 1.13 -4.64
CA PHE A 167 -3.49 0.15 -3.67
C PHE A 167 -3.60 0.76 -2.27
N ASN A 168 -4.64 0.36 -1.55
CA ASN A 168 -4.80 0.59 -0.12
C ASN A 168 -3.89 -0.37 0.67
N LYS A 169 -3.81 -0.16 2.00
CA LYS A 169 -3.07 -1.05 2.91
C LYS A 169 -3.49 -2.52 2.83
N ASP A 170 -4.77 -2.79 2.57
CA ASP A 170 -5.33 -4.13 2.44
C ASP A 170 -5.17 -4.72 1.03
N ASN A 171 -4.38 -4.07 0.16
CA ASN A 171 -4.17 -4.41 -1.25
C ASN A 171 -5.41 -4.25 -2.13
N THR A 172 -6.49 -3.62 -1.65
CA THR A 172 -7.61 -3.24 -2.53
C THR A 172 -7.22 -2.07 -3.44
N VAL A 173 -7.66 -2.10 -4.69
CA VAL A 173 -7.43 -1.00 -5.65
C VAL A 173 -8.40 0.14 -5.33
N TRP A 174 -7.88 1.36 -5.17
CA TRP A 174 -8.71 2.56 -4.98
C TRP A 174 -8.62 3.55 -6.13
N PHE A 175 -7.67 3.37 -7.04
CA PHE A 175 -7.52 4.18 -8.25
C PHE A 175 -6.80 3.38 -9.32
N GLU A 176 -7.32 3.39 -10.53
CA GLU A 176 -6.72 2.76 -11.70
C GLU A 176 -7.08 3.58 -12.94
N GLU A 177 -6.07 3.95 -13.73
CA GLU A 177 -6.24 4.74 -14.95
C GLU A 177 -5.17 4.36 -15.98
N GLU A 178 -5.50 4.49 -17.27
CA GLU A 178 -4.55 4.37 -18.37
C GLU A 178 -4.54 5.64 -19.20
N PHE A 179 -3.34 6.17 -19.49
CA PHE A 179 -3.21 7.41 -20.25
C PHE A 179 -1.91 7.46 -21.04
N THR A 180 -1.91 8.20 -22.14
CA THR A 180 -0.74 8.41 -22.99
C THR A 180 0.19 9.46 -22.39
N ILE A 181 1.49 9.36 -22.71
CA ILE A 181 2.48 10.37 -22.31
C ILE A 181 2.11 11.77 -22.82
N LYS A 182 1.47 11.88 -24.00
CA LYS A 182 0.99 13.16 -24.56
C LYS A 182 -0.07 13.85 -23.69
N GLN A 183 -0.87 13.10 -22.93
CA GLN A 183 -1.87 13.69 -22.04
C GLN A 183 -1.23 14.37 -20.82
N ILE A 184 0.01 13.98 -20.47
CA ILE A 184 0.77 14.62 -19.38
C ILE A 184 1.19 16.04 -19.80
N THR A 185 1.64 16.24 -21.04
CA THR A 185 2.12 17.54 -21.52
C THR A 185 1.02 18.53 -21.85
N SER A 186 -0.15 18.06 -22.29
CA SER A 186 -1.24 18.93 -22.77
C SER A 186 -2.13 19.51 -21.66
N SER A 187 -1.74 19.40 -20.39
CA SER A 187 -2.59 19.76 -19.23
C SER A 187 -4.00 19.18 -19.33
N PHE A 188 -4.11 17.92 -19.77
CA PHE A 188 -5.38 17.26 -19.99
C PHE A 188 -6.15 17.17 -18.66
N THR A 189 -7.43 17.52 -18.71
CA THR A 189 -8.34 17.45 -17.55
C THR A 189 -9.46 16.47 -17.84
N SER A 190 -9.86 15.75 -16.80
CA SER A 190 -10.95 14.80 -16.76
C SER A 190 -11.92 15.16 -15.63
N ASN A 191 -13.02 14.42 -15.50
CA ASN A 191 -13.93 14.56 -14.35
C ASN A 191 -13.39 13.87 -13.07
N ASN A 192 -12.22 13.23 -13.14
CA ASN A 192 -11.60 12.53 -12.02
C ASN A 192 -10.51 13.42 -11.38
N ASP A 193 -10.80 13.98 -10.21
CA ASP A 193 -9.88 14.87 -9.47
C ASP A 193 -8.55 14.19 -9.11
N VAL A 194 -8.57 12.88 -8.81
CA VAL A 194 -7.36 12.12 -8.49
C VAL A 194 -6.48 12.02 -9.72
N PHE A 195 -7.07 11.71 -10.87
CA PHE A 195 -6.36 11.66 -12.15
C PHE A 195 -5.78 13.03 -12.51
N ASN A 196 -6.58 14.09 -12.41
CA ASN A 196 -6.12 15.45 -12.70
C ASN A 196 -4.93 15.83 -11.80
N ARG A 197 -4.96 15.43 -10.53
CA ARG A 197 -3.87 15.67 -9.59
C ARG A 197 -2.61 14.89 -9.97
N LEU A 198 -2.75 13.63 -10.37
CA LEU A 198 -1.63 12.82 -10.84
C LEU A 198 -0.99 13.44 -12.09
N ILE A 199 -1.78 13.83 -13.09
CA ILE A 199 -1.29 14.49 -14.30
C ILE A 199 -0.56 15.79 -13.95
N GLN A 200 -1.09 16.60 -13.04
CA GLN A 200 -0.42 17.81 -12.58
C GLN A 200 0.97 17.52 -12.00
N ILE A 201 1.13 16.47 -11.19
CA ILE A 201 2.42 16.11 -10.59
C ILE A 201 3.40 15.62 -11.66
N LEU A 202 2.96 14.72 -12.54
CA LEU A 202 3.82 14.19 -13.60
C LEU A 202 4.26 15.29 -14.59
N ASN A 203 3.37 16.23 -14.89
CA ASN A 203 3.68 17.39 -15.71
C ASN A 203 4.71 18.30 -15.03
N ALA A 204 4.53 18.62 -13.75
CA ALA A 204 5.50 19.42 -12.99
C ALA A 204 6.87 18.73 -12.91
N ALA A 205 6.90 17.41 -12.70
CA ALA A 205 8.15 16.64 -12.72
C ALA A 205 8.85 16.70 -14.09
N GLN A 206 8.09 16.66 -15.18
CA GLN A 206 8.62 16.83 -16.53
C GLN A 206 9.09 18.26 -16.83
N GLN A 207 8.48 19.29 -16.23
CA GLN A 207 8.99 20.66 -16.32
C GLN A 207 10.35 20.80 -15.64
N LEU A 208 10.55 20.13 -14.50
CA LEU A 208 11.81 20.12 -13.76
C LEU A 208 12.88 19.24 -14.43
N ASN A 209 12.49 18.13 -15.06
CA ASN A 209 13.37 17.28 -15.88
C ASN A 209 12.70 16.96 -17.23
N PRO A 210 13.03 17.68 -18.32
CA PRO A 210 12.47 17.44 -19.64
C PRO A 210 12.76 16.05 -20.24
N ASN A 211 13.72 15.31 -19.70
CA ASN A 211 13.97 13.92 -20.10
C ASN A 211 13.01 12.92 -19.44
N PHE A 212 12.34 13.32 -18.36
CA PHE A 212 11.35 12.49 -17.69
C PHE A 212 10.15 12.26 -18.61
N LEU A 213 9.87 10.97 -18.88
CA LEU A 213 8.79 10.53 -19.77
C LEU A 213 8.86 11.14 -21.19
N SER A 214 10.05 11.44 -21.73
CA SER A 214 10.20 12.01 -23.08
C SER A 214 10.34 10.98 -24.21
N GLY A 215 10.55 9.71 -23.87
CA GLY A 215 10.75 8.61 -24.82
C GLY A 215 9.46 7.90 -25.27
N ASN A 216 9.63 6.86 -26.09
CA ASN A 216 8.53 5.99 -26.54
C ASN A 216 8.22 4.83 -25.58
N THR A 217 9.02 4.67 -24.52
CA THR A 217 8.82 3.65 -23.48
C THR A 217 7.64 4.05 -22.61
N GLY A 218 6.65 3.17 -22.45
CA GLY A 218 5.62 3.37 -21.43
C GLY A 218 5.96 2.65 -20.13
N PHE A 219 5.11 2.84 -19.13
CA PHE A 219 5.32 2.27 -17.82
C PHE A 219 4.04 1.72 -17.21
N ARG A 220 4.15 0.58 -16.54
CA ARG A 220 3.21 0.13 -15.52
C ARG A 220 3.69 0.68 -14.19
N VAL A 221 2.88 1.53 -13.58
CA VAL A 221 3.20 2.19 -12.32
C VAL A 221 2.22 1.71 -11.26
N SER A 222 2.73 1.31 -10.10
CA SER A 222 1.89 0.96 -8.96
C SER A 222 2.31 1.68 -7.70
N THR A 223 1.32 2.10 -6.90
CA THR A 223 1.57 2.64 -5.56
C THR A 223 0.88 1.79 -4.50
N SER A 224 1.51 1.61 -3.34
CA SER A 224 0.88 0.90 -2.21
C SER A 224 1.17 1.60 -0.89
N LEU A 225 0.11 1.85 -0.12
CA LEU A 225 0.19 2.43 1.22
C LEU A 225 0.38 1.33 2.27
N GLU A 226 1.12 1.63 3.34
CA GLU A 226 1.24 0.73 4.51
C GLU A 226 0.32 1.13 5.67
N PHE A 227 -0.43 2.21 5.48
CA PHE A 227 -1.38 2.78 6.44
C PHE A 227 -2.73 3.12 5.76
N PRO A 228 -3.85 3.11 6.49
CA PRO A 228 -5.14 3.58 5.98
C PRO A 228 -5.07 5.03 5.45
N LYS A 229 -5.66 5.30 4.28
CA LYS A 229 -5.61 6.62 3.59
C LYS A 229 -6.21 7.79 4.40
N ASN A 230 -6.98 7.49 5.44
CA ASN A 230 -7.59 8.47 6.34
C ASN A 230 -6.73 8.78 7.59
N TRP A 231 -5.52 8.21 7.71
CA TRP A 231 -4.64 8.43 8.87
C TRP A 231 -3.82 9.73 8.85
N GLY A 232 -3.80 10.46 7.74
CA GLY A 232 -3.09 11.76 7.69
C GLY A 232 -1.56 11.69 7.73
N LEU A 233 -0.95 10.50 7.55
CA LEU A 233 0.51 10.29 7.62
C LEU A 233 1.29 10.74 6.37
N GLY A 234 0.72 11.60 5.52
CA GLY A 234 1.44 12.19 4.38
C GLY A 234 1.39 11.37 3.08
N THR A 235 0.22 10.89 2.66
CA THR A 235 0.06 10.20 1.35
C THR A 235 0.50 11.06 0.16
N SER A 236 0.33 12.38 0.25
CA SER A 236 0.71 13.28 -0.84
C SER A 236 2.21 13.53 -0.88
N SER A 237 2.84 13.83 0.26
CA SER A 237 4.27 14.12 0.34
C SER A 237 5.12 12.89 0.00
N THR A 238 4.74 11.71 0.48
CA THR A 238 5.42 10.45 0.13
C THR A 238 5.31 10.11 -1.36
N LEU A 239 4.14 10.34 -1.97
CA LEU A 239 3.98 10.22 -3.42
C LEU A 239 4.84 11.22 -4.20
N ILE A 240 4.86 12.49 -3.78
CA ILE A 240 5.69 13.54 -4.39
C ILE A 240 7.17 13.15 -4.33
N ASN A 241 7.67 12.73 -3.16
CA ASN A 241 9.06 12.34 -3.00
C ASN A 241 9.41 11.10 -3.83
N ASN A 242 8.54 10.08 -3.89
CA ASN A 242 8.76 8.92 -4.75
C ASN A 242 8.77 9.28 -6.24
N ILE A 243 7.88 10.17 -6.70
CA ILE A 243 7.88 10.64 -8.10
C ILE A 243 9.11 11.51 -8.37
N ALA A 244 9.55 12.34 -7.43
CA ALA A 244 10.75 13.15 -7.56
C ALA A 244 11.99 12.27 -7.74
N GLN A 245 12.10 11.18 -6.98
CA GLN A 245 13.15 10.17 -7.15
C GLN A 245 13.07 9.50 -8.53
N TRP A 246 11.87 9.11 -8.98
CA TRP A 246 11.69 8.52 -10.31
C TRP A 246 12.04 9.47 -11.44
N ALA A 247 11.72 10.76 -11.28
CA ALA A 247 12.00 11.80 -12.26
C ALA A 247 13.41 12.41 -12.13
N GLU A 248 14.19 12.02 -11.12
CA GLU A 248 15.51 12.58 -10.82
C GLU A 248 15.47 14.12 -10.67
N VAL A 249 14.50 14.63 -9.90
CA VAL A 249 14.31 16.06 -9.63
C VAL A 249 14.31 16.35 -8.12
N ASP A 250 14.51 17.62 -7.77
CA ASP A 250 14.37 18.06 -6.38
C ASP A 250 12.91 17.99 -5.90
N ALA A 251 12.67 17.29 -4.79
CA ALA A 251 11.33 17.03 -4.27
C ALA A 251 10.65 18.28 -3.69
N TYR A 252 11.43 19.24 -3.14
CA TYR A 252 10.90 20.50 -2.64
C TYR A 252 10.39 21.38 -3.80
N SER A 253 11.16 21.46 -4.88
CA SER A 253 10.76 22.12 -6.12
C SER A 253 9.49 21.50 -6.71
N LEU A 254 9.38 20.16 -6.72
CA LEU A 254 8.18 19.47 -7.18
C LEU A 254 6.97 19.72 -6.27
N LEU A 255 7.18 19.77 -4.95
CA LEU A 255 6.14 20.13 -3.98
C LEU A 255 5.61 21.54 -4.26
N ASP A 256 6.50 22.52 -4.43
CA ASP A 256 6.16 23.93 -4.66
C ASP A 256 5.33 24.14 -5.94
N LEU A 257 5.64 23.41 -7.01
CA LEU A 257 4.87 23.47 -8.26
C LEU A 257 3.47 22.83 -8.17
N THR A 258 3.15 22.07 -7.11
CA THR A 258 1.97 21.20 -7.07
C THR A 258 1.06 21.42 -5.86
N PHE A 259 1.53 21.14 -4.64
CA PHE A 259 0.77 21.25 -3.39
C PHE A 259 1.17 22.49 -2.59
N GLY A 260 2.42 22.94 -2.73
CA GLY A 260 3.07 23.82 -1.77
C GLY A 260 3.07 23.23 -0.36
N GLY A 261 3.42 24.06 0.62
CA GLY A 261 3.48 23.66 2.03
C GLY A 261 4.74 24.24 2.66
N SER A 262 5.10 23.76 3.85
CA SER A 262 6.43 24.07 4.38
C SER A 262 7.48 23.15 3.77
N GLY A 263 7.17 21.87 3.58
CA GLY A 263 8.11 20.85 3.08
C GLY A 263 8.70 19.96 4.17
N TYR A 264 8.33 20.13 5.45
CA TYR A 264 8.78 19.23 6.54
C TYR A 264 8.40 17.76 6.30
N ASP A 265 7.31 17.53 5.58
CA ASP A 265 6.79 16.22 5.23
C ASP A 265 7.58 15.58 4.09
N ILE A 266 8.18 16.38 3.20
CA ILE A 266 9.22 15.93 2.27
C ILE A 266 10.50 15.58 3.03
N ALA A 267 10.90 16.40 4.01
CA ALA A 267 12.04 16.07 4.88
C ALA A 267 11.82 14.71 5.57
N CYS A 268 10.64 14.47 6.16
CA CYS A 268 10.32 13.16 6.73
C CYS A 268 10.40 12.03 5.71
N ALA A 269 9.89 12.24 4.49
CA ALA A 269 9.94 11.24 3.41
C ALA A 269 11.36 10.92 2.91
N GLN A 270 12.35 11.76 3.21
CA GLN A 270 13.75 11.60 2.81
C GLN A 270 14.66 11.06 3.93
N HIS A 271 14.20 11.06 5.17
CA HIS A 271 14.99 10.70 6.34
C HIS A 271 14.39 9.53 7.12
N HIS A 272 15.23 8.80 7.86
CA HIS A 272 14.83 7.63 8.66
C HIS A 272 14.91 7.86 10.17
N SER A 273 15.32 9.06 10.59
CA SER A 273 15.41 9.49 11.98
C SER A 273 14.56 10.74 12.20
N ALA A 274 14.28 11.06 13.46
CA ALA A 274 13.69 12.35 13.83
C ALA A 274 14.55 13.51 13.30
N LEU A 275 13.90 14.65 13.08
CA LEU A 275 14.55 15.82 12.53
C LEU A 275 13.99 17.12 13.12
N ILE A 276 14.86 18.12 13.23
CA ILE A 276 14.48 19.51 13.37
C ILE A 276 14.45 20.11 11.96
N TYR A 277 13.28 20.60 11.57
CA TYR A 277 13.03 21.24 10.30
C TYR A 277 12.83 22.74 10.48
N GLN A 278 13.40 23.55 9.60
CA GLN A 278 13.16 24.99 9.59
C GLN A 278 13.17 25.54 8.16
N LEU A 279 12.32 26.54 7.88
CA LEU A 279 12.42 27.34 6.67
C LEU A 279 13.23 28.60 6.94
N GLU A 280 14.43 28.68 6.37
CA GLU A 280 15.25 29.89 6.41
C GLU A 280 15.29 30.52 5.02
N ASN A 281 14.83 31.78 4.88
CA ASN A 281 14.72 32.44 3.57
C ASN A 281 13.96 31.61 2.52
N LYS A 282 12.91 30.88 2.97
CA LYS A 282 12.13 29.92 2.16
C LYS A 282 12.90 28.70 1.67
N GLN A 283 14.08 28.43 2.21
CA GLN A 283 14.85 27.24 1.91
C GLN A 283 14.77 26.26 3.10
N PRO A 284 14.52 24.96 2.83
CA PRO A 284 14.45 23.95 3.87
C PRO A 284 15.84 23.73 4.50
N GLN A 285 15.90 23.84 5.82
CA GLN A 285 17.01 23.39 6.65
C GLN A 285 16.56 22.15 7.44
N VAL A 286 17.38 21.10 7.45
CA VAL A 286 17.04 19.81 8.05
C VAL A 286 18.22 19.31 8.88
N ASP A 287 18.02 19.24 10.19
CA ASP A 287 18.98 18.66 11.13
C ASP A 287 18.42 17.36 11.70
N THR A 288 19.04 16.22 11.37
CA THR A 288 18.64 14.93 11.95
C THR A 288 19.07 14.83 13.41
N ILE A 289 18.18 14.34 14.27
CA ILE A 289 18.44 14.15 15.70
C ILE A 289 18.07 12.73 16.16
N SER A 290 18.67 12.30 17.26
CA SER A 290 18.19 11.13 17.99
C SER A 290 17.08 11.57 18.95
N PHE A 291 15.85 11.20 18.66
CA PHE A 291 14.69 11.49 19.52
C PHE A 291 14.05 10.19 19.98
N ASN A 292 14.53 9.69 21.13
CA ASN A 292 14.05 8.47 21.76
C ASN A 292 13.78 8.76 23.25
N PRO A 293 12.65 9.41 23.58
CA PRO A 293 12.35 9.81 24.94
C PRO A 293 12.32 8.57 25.86
N SER A 294 12.96 8.64 27.01
CA SER A 294 13.03 7.56 28.01
C SER A 294 11.66 7.07 28.50
N PHE A 295 10.62 7.89 28.29
CA PHE A 295 9.24 7.67 28.65
C PHE A 295 8.35 7.32 27.43
N SER A 296 8.91 6.87 26.31
CA SER A 296 8.16 6.54 25.08
C SER A 296 7.03 5.52 25.30
N GLU A 297 7.16 4.63 26.29
CA GLU A 297 6.12 3.67 26.70
C GLU A 297 4.84 4.31 27.25
N HIS A 298 4.93 5.59 27.64
CA HIS A 298 3.82 6.42 28.11
C HIS A 298 3.21 7.30 27.01
N LEU A 299 3.68 7.14 25.77
CA LEU A 299 3.23 7.92 24.62
C LEU A 299 2.37 7.07 23.67
N TYR A 300 1.24 7.64 23.25
CA TYR A 300 0.24 6.97 22.42
C TYR A 300 -0.24 7.90 21.31
N PHE A 301 -0.58 7.33 20.17
CA PHE A 301 -1.26 8.00 19.08
C PHE A 301 -2.71 7.53 19.01
N VAL A 302 -3.67 8.46 19.11
CA VAL A 302 -5.10 8.17 19.02
C VAL A 302 -5.67 8.81 17.76
N HIS A 303 -6.31 8.02 16.89
CA HIS A 303 -6.97 8.57 15.70
C HIS A 303 -8.37 9.06 16.06
N LEU A 304 -8.70 10.29 15.68
CA LEU A 304 -9.96 10.95 16.01
C LEU A 304 -11.11 10.61 15.05
N ASN A 305 -10.96 9.61 14.16
CA ASN A 305 -11.94 9.20 13.16
C ASN A 305 -12.42 10.32 12.22
N LYS A 306 -11.74 11.46 12.22
CA LYS A 306 -12.10 12.66 11.46
C LYS A 306 -10.89 13.12 10.67
N LYS A 307 -10.93 12.93 9.36
CA LYS A 307 -9.87 13.45 8.48
C LYS A 307 -9.99 14.97 8.38
N GLN A 308 -8.88 15.67 8.57
CA GLN A 308 -8.83 17.12 8.42
C GLN A 308 -8.33 17.52 7.04
N ASN A 309 -8.83 18.65 6.53
CA ASN A 309 -8.35 19.25 5.30
C ASN A 309 -7.25 20.27 5.62
N SER A 310 -5.99 19.90 5.40
CA SER A 310 -4.84 20.76 5.69
C SER A 310 -4.91 22.12 4.97
N ARG A 311 -5.52 22.19 3.77
CA ARG A 311 -5.66 23.45 3.02
C ARG A 311 -6.58 24.44 3.72
N GLU A 312 -7.71 23.97 4.23
CA GLU A 312 -8.66 24.79 4.99
C GLU A 312 -8.04 25.24 6.31
N GLY A 313 -7.34 24.35 7.01
CA GLY A 313 -6.61 24.70 8.23
C GLY A 313 -5.56 25.79 7.99
N ILE A 314 -4.79 25.68 6.91
CA ILE A 314 -3.78 26.69 6.53
C ILE A 314 -4.45 28.02 6.16
N ALA A 315 -5.56 27.98 5.41
CA ALA A 315 -6.32 29.19 5.07
C ALA A 315 -6.84 29.89 6.33
N HIS A 316 -7.38 29.13 7.29
CA HIS A 316 -7.81 29.65 8.59
C HIS A 316 -6.65 30.29 9.36
N TYR A 317 -5.51 29.60 9.46
CA TYR A 317 -4.32 30.13 10.12
C TYR A 317 -3.85 31.45 9.48
N LYS A 318 -3.74 31.51 8.15
CA LYS A 318 -3.33 32.71 7.41
C LYS A 318 -4.25 33.91 7.68
N ALA A 319 -5.54 33.67 7.95
CA ALA A 319 -6.51 34.71 8.25
C ALA A 319 -6.42 35.25 9.69
N ASN A 320 -5.84 34.50 10.64
CA ASN A 320 -5.88 34.80 12.08
C ASN A 320 -4.49 35.13 12.70
N LYS A 321 -3.47 35.30 11.85
CA LYS A 321 -2.06 35.37 12.23
C LYS A 321 -1.67 36.68 12.93
N ASN A 322 -1.84 36.74 14.25
CA ASN A 322 -1.36 37.84 15.11
C ASN A 322 -0.16 37.38 15.96
N HIS A 323 0.66 38.33 16.42
CA HIS A 323 1.83 38.06 17.32
C HIS A 323 2.81 37.00 16.79
N LEU A 324 3.01 36.95 15.47
CA LEU A 324 3.82 35.90 14.83
C LEU A 324 5.25 35.82 15.38
N ALA A 325 5.96 36.94 15.47
CA ALA A 325 7.39 36.93 15.82
C ALA A 325 7.62 36.35 17.22
N GLU A 326 6.79 36.76 18.18
CA GLU A 326 6.78 36.23 19.55
C GLU A 326 6.42 34.73 19.55
N THR A 327 5.38 34.35 18.81
CA THR A 327 4.96 32.95 18.69
C THR A 327 6.07 32.06 18.10
N ILE A 328 6.77 32.53 17.07
CA ILE A 328 7.91 31.80 16.48
C ILE A 328 9.02 31.64 17.51
N GLN A 329 9.34 32.69 18.27
CA GLN A 329 10.37 32.63 19.31
C GLN A 329 10.01 31.61 20.39
N ASP A 330 8.77 31.64 20.90
CA ASP A 330 8.29 30.71 21.92
C ASP A 330 8.29 29.27 21.42
N ILE A 331 7.79 29.04 20.20
CA ILE A 331 7.76 27.72 19.58
C ILE A 331 9.17 27.19 19.31
N ASN A 332 10.12 28.03 18.91
CA ASN A 332 11.52 27.61 18.73
C ASN A 332 12.11 27.10 20.06
N ALA A 333 11.96 27.88 21.14
CA ALA A 333 12.43 27.48 22.46
C ALA A 333 11.75 26.20 22.95
N LEU A 334 10.44 26.06 22.71
CA LEU A 334 9.67 24.88 23.05
C LEU A 334 10.10 23.66 22.23
N THR A 335 10.36 23.81 20.92
CA THR A 335 10.85 22.73 20.05
C THR A 335 12.21 22.22 20.54
N ASP A 336 13.13 23.13 20.90
CA ASP A 336 14.44 22.75 21.45
C ASP A 336 14.29 22.01 22.80
N ALA A 337 13.34 22.42 23.65
CA ALA A 337 13.02 21.72 24.89
C ALA A 337 12.36 20.35 24.67
N PHE A 338 11.45 20.23 23.70
CA PHE A 338 10.83 18.96 23.30
C PHE A 338 11.90 17.94 22.89
N ALA A 339 12.84 18.36 22.06
CA ALA A 339 13.89 17.50 21.52
C ALA A 339 14.85 16.94 22.57
N THR A 340 14.93 17.57 23.76
CA THR A 340 15.91 17.25 24.80
C THR A 340 15.29 16.82 26.13
N CYS A 341 13.97 16.75 26.23
CA CYS A 341 13.31 16.41 27.49
C CYS A 341 13.44 14.92 27.85
N ASP A 342 13.66 14.67 29.14
CA ASP A 342 13.97 13.32 29.65
C ASP A 342 12.92 12.76 30.62
N THR A 343 11.87 13.53 30.96
CA THR A 343 10.83 13.08 31.87
C THR A 343 9.42 13.28 31.32
N LEU A 344 8.53 12.33 31.62
CA LEU A 344 7.13 12.39 31.21
C LEU A 344 6.42 13.66 31.71
N ASN A 345 6.69 14.09 32.96
CA ASN A 345 6.03 15.28 33.51
C ASN A 345 6.43 16.55 32.75
N GLN A 346 7.73 16.73 32.45
CA GLN A 346 8.21 17.86 31.64
C GLN A 346 7.59 17.81 30.24
N PHE A 347 7.54 16.64 29.62
CA PHE A 347 6.92 16.48 28.31
C PHE A 347 5.42 16.83 28.30
N GLN A 348 4.69 16.47 29.35
CA GLN A 348 3.29 16.84 29.53
C GLN A 348 3.11 18.36 29.66
N GLU A 349 3.95 19.03 30.45
CA GLU A 349 3.96 20.50 30.57
C GLU A 349 4.25 21.17 29.23
N LEU A 350 5.23 20.66 28.48
CA LEU A 350 5.57 21.16 27.15
C LEU A 350 4.42 20.95 26.14
N ILE A 351 3.73 19.81 26.17
CA ILE A 351 2.52 19.58 25.36
C ILE A 351 1.45 20.62 25.67
N ASP A 352 1.13 20.82 26.94
CA ASP A 352 0.05 21.73 27.33
C ASP A 352 0.41 23.20 26.98
N GLN A 353 1.67 23.60 27.10
CA GLN A 353 2.17 24.90 26.63
C GLN A 353 2.07 25.04 25.11
N HIS A 354 2.50 24.02 24.37
CA HIS A 354 2.45 24.00 22.91
C HIS A 354 1.02 24.18 22.39
N GLU A 355 0.07 23.39 22.92
CA GLU A 355 -1.32 23.47 22.50
C GLU A 355 -1.95 24.82 22.85
N SER A 356 -1.57 25.43 23.98
CA SER A 356 -2.01 26.78 24.34
C SER A 356 -1.50 27.82 23.34
N ILE A 357 -0.23 27.76 22.94
CA ILE A 357 0.37 28.71 22.01
C ILE A 357 -0.24 28.56 20.61
N ILE A 358 -0.30 27.33 20.07
CA ILE A 358 -0.86 27.09 18.74
C ILE A 358 -2.38 27.37 18.72
N GLY A 359 -3.12 27.00 19.76
CA GLY A 359 -4.54 27.32 19.89
C GLY A 359 -4.79 28.82 19.85
N LYS A 360 -3.95 29.61 20.53
CA LYS A 360 -4.06 31.08 20.53
C LYS A 360 -3.81 31.70 19.15
N ILE A 361 -2.73 31.33 18.45
CA ILE A 361 -2.42 31.92 17.13
C ILE A 361 -3.39 31.43 16.04
N THR A 362 -3.91 30.21 16.17
CA THR A 362 -4.90 29.68 15.23
C THR A 362 -6.32 30.10 15.57
N ASN A 363 -6.57 30.73 16.72
CA ASN A 363 -7.90 31.02 17.27
C ASN A 363 -8.79 29.77 17.39
N GLN A 364 -8.21 28.70 17.93
CA GLN A 364 -8.86 27.39 18.11
C GLN A 364 -8.65 26.89 19.54
N ARG A 365 -9.60 26.09 20.04
CA ARG A 365 -9.49 25.48 21.36
C ARG A 365 -8.62 24.22 21.28
N PRO A 366 -7.74 23.96 22.27
CA PRO A 366 -7.04 22.69 22.38
C PRO A 366 -7.98 21.50 22.35
N VAL A 367 -7.58 20.43 21.65
CA VAL A 367 -8.39 19.21 21.50
C VAL A 367 -8.70 18.57 22.87
N LYS A 368 -7.76 18.68 23.81
CA LYS A 368 -7.97 18.25 25.20
C LYS A 368 -9.18 18.94 25.84
N GLU A 369 -9.28 20.27 25.70
CA GLU A 369 -10.37 21.05 26.28
C GLU A 369 -11.71 20.76 25.60
N GLU A 370 -11.69 20.54 24.28
CA GLU A 370 -12.89 20.30 23.49
C GLU A 370 -13.47 18.89 23.68
N LEU A 371 -12.62 17.86 23.66
CA LEU A 371 -13.06 16.46 23.57
C LEU A 371 -12.72 15.63 24.82
N PHE A 372 -11.68 16.00 25.57
CA PHE A 372 -11.07 15.13 26.57
C PHE A 372 -10.81 15.83 27.92
N LYS A 373 -11.69 16.76 28.31
CA LYS A 373 -11.51 17.62 29.50
C LYS A 373 -11.19 16.84 30.79
N GLU A 374 -11.79 15.66 30.97
CA GLU A 374 -11.62 14.82 32.16
C GLU A 374 -10.42 13.86 32.08
N PHE A 375 -9.66 13.87 30.97
CA PHE A 375 -8.54 12.97 30.78
C PHE A 375 -7.34 13.36 31.66
N LYS A 376 -6.85 12.39 32.43
CA LYS A 376 -5.67 12.55 33.29
C LYS A 376 -4.39 12.28 32.49
N GLY A 377 -3.96 13.29 31.74
CA GLY A 377 -2.75 13.30 30.92
C GLY A 377 -2.73 14.53 30.02
N SER A 378 -1.81 14.57 29.05
CA SER A 378 -1.73 15.67 28.08
C SER A 378 -2.00 15.16 26.68
N VAL A 379 -2.67 15.98 25.88
CA VAL A 379 -3.16 15.64 24.54
C VAL A 379 -2.75 16.76 23.61
N LYS A 380 -2.13 16.39 22.49
CA LYS A 380 -1.64 17.30 21.46
C LYS A 380 -2.20 16.94 20.08
N SER A 381 -2.55 17.94 19.29
CA SER A 381 -2.88 17.80 17.87
C SER A 381 -1.63 17.50 17.02
N LEU A 382 -1.75 16.64 16.01
CA LEU A 382 -0.66 16.35 15.07
C LEU A 382 -1.03 16.81 13.66
N GLY A 383 -0.45 17.92 13.23
CA GLY A 383 -0.73 18.52 11.92
C GLY A 383 -1.96 19.42 11.91
N ALA A 384 -2.96 19.12 11.06
CA ALA A 384 -4.15 19.95 10.95
C ALA A 384 -5.07 19.74 12.18
N TRP A 385 -5.30 20.81 12.92
CA TRP A 385 -5.95 20.82 14.23
C TRP A 385 -7.33 20.15 14.24
N GLY A 386 -7.64 19.42 15.32
CA GLY A 386 -8.98 18.87 15.56
C GLY A 386 -9.34 17.62 14.73
N GLY A 387 -8.37 16.85 14.25
CA GLY A 387 -8.61 15.53 13.64
C GLY A 387 -7.33 14.76 13.35
N ASP A 388 -7.41 13.78 12.46
CA ASP A 388 -6.36 12.77 12.21
C ASP A 388 -5.87 12.14 13.52
N PHE A 389 -4.56 12.10 13.77
CA PHE A 389 -4.00 11.60 15.03
C PHE A 389 -3.76 12.74 16.03
N ILE A 390 -3.94 12.41 17.31
CA ILE A 390 -3.40 13.17 18.44
C ILE A 390 -2.27 12.39 19.10
N LEU A 391 -1.31 13.10 19.69
CA LEU A 391 -0.33 12.54 20.62
C LEU A 391 -0.88 12.64 22.04
N VAL A 392 -0.80 11.54 22.77
CA VAL A 392 -1.26 11.41 24.14
C VAL A 392 -0.08 11.01 25.01
N ALA A 393 0.17 11.78 26.06
CA ALA A 393 1.14 11.45 27.10
C ALA A 393 0.40 11.12 28.41
N SER A 394 0.53 9.89 28.90
CA SER A 394 -0.16 9.44 30.12
C SER A 394 0.62 8.39 30.90
N LYS A 395 0.58 8.51 32.24
CA LYS A 395 1.22 7.56 33.17
C LYS A 395 0.59 6.17 33.09
N THR A 396 -0.70 6.09 32.80
CA THR A 396 -1.46 4.83 32.70
C THR A 396 -1.88 4.58 31.27
N ASN A 397 -2.10 3.31 30.91
CA ASN A 397 -2.62 2.96 29.59
C ASN A 397 -3.98 3.65 29.35
N PRO A 398 -4.09 4.53 28.35
CA PRO A 398 -5.30 5.32 28.14
C PRO A 398 -6.34 4.62 27.25
N THR A 399 -6.10 3.37 26.83
CA THR A 399 -6.90 2.65 25.83
C THR A 399 -8.39 2.64 26.16
N ASP A 400 -8.76 2.23 27.38
CA ASP A 400 -10.18 2.10 27.76
C ASP A 400 -10.90 3.46 27.77
N TYR A 401 -10.20 4.51 28.18
CA TYR A 401 -10.75 5.87 28.18
C TYR A 401 -11.11 6.31 26.75
N PHE A 402 -10.19 6.19 25.79
CA PHE A 402 -10.44 6.63 24.42
C PHE A 402 -11.44 5.73 23.68
N LYS A 403 -11.40 4.42 23.91
CA LYS A 403 -12.42 3.49 23.37
C LYS A 403 -13.82 3.79 23.91
N SER A 404 -13.95 4.11 25.20
CA SER A 404 -15.24 4.52 25.78
C SER A 404 -15.82 5.80 25.15
N LYS A 405 -14.96 6.59 24.48
CA LYS A 405 -15.33 7.81 23.75
C LYS A 405 -15.50 7.58 22.23
N GLY A 406 -15.38 6.34 21.75
CA GLY A 406 -15.55 5.98 20.34
C GLY A 406 -14.29 6.07 19.47
N PHE A 407 -13.09 6.14 20.08
CA PHE A 407 -11.81 6.17 19.36
C PHE A 407 -11.08 4.84 19.47
N ASP A 408 -11.25 3.98 18.47
CA ASP A 408 -10.76 2.59 18.53
C ASP A 408 -9.31 2.41 18.09
N THR A 409 -8.79 3.32 17.25
CA THR A 409 -7.42 3.24 16.74
C THR A 409 -6.47 3.95 17.70
N ILE A 410 -5.78 3.14 18.50
CA ILE A 410 -4.84 3.59 19.53
C ILE A 410 -3.53 2.83 19.34
N LEU A 411 -2.44 3.55 19.09
CA LEU A 411 -1.13 3.00 18.76
C LEU A 411 -0.12 3.46 19.81
N LYS A 412 0.80 2.58 20.21
CA LYS A 412 1.94 2.98 21.06
C LYS A 412 2.98 3.73 20.24
N TYR A 413 3.80 4.54 20.88
CA TYR A 413 4.85 5.32 20.22
C TYR A 413 5.73 4.48 19.28
N ASP A 414 6.31 3.39 19.79
CA ASP A 414 7.22 2.51 19.03
C ASP A 414 6.54 1.76 17.87
N SER A 415 5.20 1.72 17.84
CA SER A 415 4.45 1.13 16.72
C SER A 415 4.17 2.12 15.58
N MET A 416 4.51 3.40 15.78
CA MET A 416 4.25 4.47 14.81
C MET A 416 5.53 5.17 14.39
N VAL A 417 6.44 5.46 15.32
CA VAL A 417 7.66 6.24 15.05
C VAL A 417 8.82 5.34 14.65
N LEU A 418 9.53 5.75 13.61
CA LEU A 418 10.74 5.06 13.15
C LEU A 418 11.91 5.40 14.07
N ASN A 419 12.14 4.57 15.09
CA ASN A 419 13.25 4.70 16.03
C ASN A 419 14.48 3.94 15.50
N LYS A 420 15.26 4.53 14.59
CA LYS A 420 16.53 3.95 14.14
C LYS A 420 17.64 4.98 14.10
#